data_AF-A0AA41Q744-F1
#
_entry.id   AF-A0AA41Q744-F1
#
_cell.length_a   1.000
_cell.length_b   1.000
_cell.length_c   1.000
_cell.angle_alpha   90.00
_cell.angle_beta   90.00
_cell.angle_gamma   90.00
#
_symmetry.space_group_name_H-M   'P 1'
#
loop_
_entity.id
_entity.type
_entity.pdbx_description
1 polymer ?
#
loop_
_entity_poly.entity_id
_entity_poly.type
_entity_poly.pdbx_seq_one_letter_code
_entity_poly.pdbx_strand_id
1 'polypeptide(L)'
;MVLTVPLALPDEFVAKYALDLGVSSRWVHEHVSAAFGATGDMYVMSKVWRYMPDGEVAEDPVKQSVSAWLIARYAAGGGDVPAAFAVFLTPAVFSKFGDVSDLRMAVLPDGNLVLAGRPDITYLVAGDLSRVVGSYTTDPYRMPFQPYTVGNPFATHVQVTPGGRLLCTVAEFGVRGTSRIAPNLVAVADAALTAEHRPVLRAIAAMDAAPVKQDAELDVRPYVHFEGRPVGLDHRPGPGLGDQVDRLWPPRYSHGNHWLGHPVALADDRFVVPVFGRLFRGGNRGKQFAFVLMDDAGEVLGRLEGLDLYRDSPFTGECYRVSADPRSGRVFHLNRYGLYAWSADGTLLAKVATDTKPFTLLKNFTLLGCDPDGSLVLAQDKQNLLVRLPVPADGLAEGLARAVADGLAAFGKQRTALKKRWTPQEWHWTFRPEPGRLHHL
;
A
#
# COMPACT_ATOMS: atom_id res chain seq x y z
N MET A 1 11.18 -11.23 19.17
CA MET A 1 11.90 -10.07 19.75
C MET A 1 11.54 -8.84 18.94
N VAL A 2 11.38 -7.66 19.56
CA VAL A 2 11.09 -6.41 18.84
C VAL A 2 12.35 -5.95 18.11
N LEU A 3 12.24 -5.63 16.82
CA LEU A 3 13.34 -5.10 16.01
C LEU A 3 13.00 -3.68 15.57
N THR A 4 13.92 -2.74 15.77
CA THR A 4 13.84 -1.36 15.27
C THR A 4 15.01 -1.11 14.33
N VAL A 5 14.73 -0.68 13.10
CA VAL A 5 15.76 -0.33 12.11
C VAL A 5 15.50 1.06 11.52
N PRO A 6 16.55 1.82 11.16
CA PRO A 6 16.42 3.09 10.48
C PRO A 6 16.01 2.89 9.03
N LEU A 7 15.05 3.69 8.58
CA LEU A 7 14.70 3.81 7.17
C LEU A 7 15.62 4.86 6.57
N ALA A 8 16.88 4.48 6.41
CA ALA A 8 17.97 5.38 6.06
C ALA A 8 18.02 5.73 4.57
N LEU A 9 18.43 6.96 4.28
CA LEU A 9 18.69 7.45 2.93
C LEU A 9 20.17 7.23 2.56
N PRO A 10 20.51 6.83 1.33
CA PRO A 10 21.89 6.80 0.89
C PRO A 10 22.48 8.22 0.86
N ASP A 11 23.70 8.40 1.38
CA ASP A 11 24.39 9.71 1.38
C ASP A 11 24.51 10.28 -0.04
N GLU A 12 24.76 9.41 -1.02
CA GLU A 12 24.87 9.79 -2.44
C GLU A 12 23.56 10.34 -3.00
N PHE A 13 22.41 9.79 -2.57
CA PHE A 13 21.09 10.30 -2.96
C PHE A 13 20.81 11.66 -2.31
N VAL A 14 21.14 11.81 -1.02
CA VAL A 14 21.01 13.08 -0.28
C VAL A 14 21.85 14.18 -0.93
N ALA A 15 23.11 13.86 -1.29
CA ALA A 15 24.02 14.78 -1.94
C ALA A 15 23.54 15.16 -3.36
N LYS A 16 23.14 14.16 -4.17
CA LYS A 16 22.69 14.37 -5.55
C LYS A 16 21.54 15.37 -5.64
N TYR A 17 20.59 15.31 -4.72
CA TYR A 17 19.40 16.16 -4.72
C TYR A 17 19.46 17.32 -3.72
N ALA A 18 20.63 17.52 -3.09
CA ALA A 18 20.85 18.53 -2.05
C ALA A 18 19.71 18.57 -1.02
N LEU A 19 19.36 17.42 -0.46
CA LEU A 19 18.30 17.32 0.55
C LEU A 19 18.81 17.91 1.87
N ASP A 20 18.23 19.03 2.28
CA ASP A 20 18.52 19.61 3.60
C ASP A 20 17.81 18.80 4.68
N LEU A 21 18.57 17.90 5.29
CA LEU A 21 18.08 17.05 6.37
C LEU A 21 17.77 17.86 7.65
N GLY A 22 18.28 19.09 7.80
CA GLY A 22 17.99 19.96 8.93
C GLY A 22 16.67 20.72 8.79
N VAL A 23 16.05 20.71 7.62
CA VAL A 23 14.83 21.46 7.32
C VAL A 23 13.81 20.56 6.62
N SER A 24 13.18 19.69 7.40
CA SER A 24 12.18 18.70 6.93
C SER A 24 10.86 19.30 6.43
N SER A 25 10.68 20.63 6.50
CA SER A 25 9.47 21.29 5.96
C SER A 25 9.51 21.52 4.45
N ARG A 26 10.67 21.35 3.81
CA ARG A 26 10.85 21.61 2.37
C ARG A 26 10.68 20.38 1.48
N TRP A 27 10.63 19.20 2.07
CA TRP A 27 10.54 17.93 1.36
C TRP A 27 9.87 16.89 2.27
N VAL A 28 9.41 15.78 1.70
CA VAL A 28 8.69 14.73 2.40
C VAL A 28 9.44 13.42 2.23
N HIS A 29 9.53 12.65 3.32
CA HIS A 29 9.91 11.24 3.32
C HIS A 29 8.75 10.44 3.90
N GLU A 30 8.09 9.63 3.08
CA GLU A 30 6.92 8.85 3.46
C GLU A 30 7.18 7.36 3.28
N HIS A 31 6.70 6.52 4.19
CA HIS A 31 6.84 5.06 4.10
C HIS A 31 5.54 4.42 3.63
N VAL A 32 5.61 3.80 2.45
CA VAL A 32 4.42 3.48 1.67
C VAL A 32 4.05 2.00 1.79
N SER A 33 5.01 1.09 1.72
CA SER A 33 4.72 -0.35 1.67
C SER A 33 5.87 -1.17 2.24
N ALA A 34 5.54 -2.32 2.82
CA ALA A 34 6.51 -3.36 3.14
C ALA A 34 6.07 -4.67 2.49
N ALA A 35 7.02 -5.44 1.97
CA ALA A 35 6.81 -6.75 1.38
C ALA A 35 7.89 -7.73 1.86
N PHE A 36 7.58 -9.03 1.83
CA PHE A 36 8.45 -10.07 2.38
C PHE A 36 8.67 -11.17 1.36
N GLY A 37 9.92 -11.55 1.17
CA GLY A 37 10.28 -12.73 0.38
C GLY A 37 10.12 -14.01 1.19
N ALA A 38 10.02 -15.14 0.50
CA ALA A 38 9.97 -16.47 1.14
C ALA A 38 11.23 -16.79 1.96
N THR A 39 12.35 -16.13 1.65
CA THR A 39 13.62 -16.22 2.39
C THR A 39 13.62 -15.46 3.72
N GLY A 40 12.57 -14.69 4.00
CA GLY A 40 12.45 -13.81 5.17
C GLY A 40 13.02 -12.40 4.95
N ASP A 41 13.52 -12.10 3.74
CA ASP A 41 13.95 -10.75 3.39
C ASP A 41 12.77 -9.78 3.45
N MET A 42 13.02 -8.59 3.98
CA MET A 42 12.03 -7.52 4.07
C MET A 42 12.41 -6.40 3.12
N TYR A 43 11.46 -6.01 2.28
CA TYR A 43 11.57 -4.88 1.38
C TYR A 43 10.69 -3.75 1.92
N VAL A 44 11.24 -2.54 2.00
CA VAL A 44 10.51 -1.35 2.43
C VAL A 44 10.57 -0.32 1.34
N MET A 45 9.41 0.13 0.89
CA MET A 45 9.28 1.19 -0.09
C MET A 45 8.91 2.51 0.57
N SER A 46 9.70 3.54 0.28
CA SER A 46 9.48 4.92 0.71
C SER A 46 9.36 5.85 -0.49
N LYS A 47 8.69 6.98 -0.31
CA LYS A 47 8.64 8.07 -1.28
C LYS A 47 9.40 9.26 -0.73
N VAL A 48 10.32 9.79 -1.53
CA VAL A 48 10.91 11.11 -1.29
C VAL A 48 10.37 12.08 -2.32
N TRP A 49 9.83 13.20 -1.84
CA TRP A 49 9.22 14.20 -2.70
C TRP A 49 9.53 15.62 -2.25
N ARG A 50 9.91 16.47 -3.19
CA ARG A 50 10.09 17.91 -3.04
C ARG A 50 9.51 18.58 -4.28
N TYR A 51 8.57 19.49 -4.10
CA TYR A 51 8.08 20.33 -5.18
C TYR A 51 8.67 21.74 -5.06
N MET A 52 9.37 22.14 -6.12
CA MET A 52 9.84 23.49 -6.33
C MET A 52 9.13 24.06 -7.55
N PRO A 53 8.45 25.22 -7.45
CA PRO A 53 7.96 25.93 -8.62
C PRO A 53 9.11 26.13 -9.63
N ASP A 54 8.86 25.81 -10.89
CA ASP A 54 9.84 25.85 -12.01
C ASP A 54 11.07 24.94 -11.82
N GLY A 55 11.04 24.04 -10.84
CA GLY A 55 12.15 23.16 -10.48
C GLY A 55 12.35 21.96 -11.41
N GLU A 56 11.53 21.78 -12.44
CA GLU A 56 11.62 20.62 -13.34
C GLU A 56 12.88 20.68 -14.23
N VAL A 57 13.27 21.89 -14.63
CA VAL A 57 14.41 22.19 -15.49
C VAL A 57 15.55 22.88 -14.75
N ALA A 58 15.46 23.01 -13.43
CA ALA A 58 16.46 23.70 -12.63
C ALA A 58 17.77 22.89 -12.58
N GLU A 59 18.87 23.53 -12.94
CA GLU A 59 20.22 22.96 -12.85
C GLU A 59 20.74 22.89 -11.41
N ASP A 60 20.33 23.86 -10.57
CA ASP A 60 20.66 23.89 -9.15
C ASP A 60 19.88 22.79 -8.40
N PRO A 61 20.55 21.77 -7.84
CA PRO A 61 19.88 20.68 -7.15
C PRO A 61 19.02 21.13 -5.97
N VAL A 62 19.29 22.28 -5.35
CA VAL A 62 18.46 22.82 -4.24
C VAL A 62 17.12 23.32 -4.76
N LYS A 63 17.08 23.81 -6.00
CA LYS A 63 15.88 24.32 -6.68
C LYS A 63 15.16 23.26 -7.49
N GLN A 64 15.76 22.09 -7.66
CA GLN A 64 15.18 21.00 -8.44
C GLN A 64 14.00 20.35 -7.70
N SER A 65 12.92 20.07 -8.43
CA SER A 65 11.86 19.19 -7.94
C SER A 65 12.35 17.74 -7.91
N VAL A 66 11.92 16.98 -6.90
CA VAL A 66 12.31 15.58 -6.70
C VAL A 66 11.06 14.75 -6.45
N SER A 67 10.98 13.61 -7.09
CA SER A 67 9.99 12.56 -6.83
C SER A 67 10.66 11.24 -7.10
N ALA A 68 10.98 10.52 -6.03
CA ALA A 68 11.70 9.26 -6.11
C ALA A 68 11.04 8.22 -5.20
N TRP A 69 10.97 7.00 -5.70
CA TRP A 69 10.60 5.83 -4.93
C TRP A 69 11.88 5.13 -4.50
N LEU A 70 12.02 4.89 -3.22
CA LEU A 70 13.20 4.30 -2.60
C LEU A 70 12.83 2.92 -2.09
N ILE A 71 13.58 1.89 -2.46
CA ILE A 71 13.33 0.52 -2.02
C ILE A 71 14.56 0.04 -1.25
N ALA A 72 14.40 -0.24 0.03
CA ALA A 72 15.45 -0.82 0.87
C ALA A 72 15.15 -2.30 1.13
N ARG A 73 16.12 -3.18 0.85
CA ARG A 73 16.05 -4.60 1.19
C ARG A 73 16.86 -4.87 2.46
N TYR A 74 16.23 -5.46 3.46
CA TYR A 74 16.85 -5.95 4.69
C TYR A 74 16.86 -7.48 4.65
N ALA A 75 18.03 -8.08 4.87
CA ALA A 75 18.14 -9.54 4.91
C ALA A 75 17.40 -10.12 6.13
N ALA A 76 16.89 -11.35 6.03
CA ALA A 76 16.10 -12.02 7.07
C ALA A 76 16.74 -12.05 8.49
N GLY A 77 18.07 -12.12 8.57
CA GLY A 77 18.85 -12.02 9.80
C GLY A 77 19.76 -10.79 9.88
N GLY A 78 19.54 -9.82 8.99
CA GLY A 78 20.39 -8.65 8.78
C GLY A 78 20.38 -7.66 9.95
N GLY A 79 21.39 -6.79 9.96
CA GLY A 79 21.50 -5.69 10.91
C GLY A 79 20.57 -4.51 10.58
N ASP A 80 20.89 -3.36 11.15
CA ASP A 80 20.16 -2.10 10.94
C ASP A 80 20.50 -1.39 9.61
N VAL A 81 21.33 -1.99 8.75
CA VAL A 81 21.74 -1.46 7.44
C VAL A 81 21.09 -2.27 6.31
N PRO A 82 20.53 -1.63 5.26
CA PRO A 82 20.03 -2.32 4.09
C PRO A 82 21.11 -3.16 3.38
N ALA A 83 20.75 -4.37 2.96
CA ALA A 83 21.59 -5.26 2.15
C ALA A 83 21.66 -4.80 0.68
N ALA A 84 20.59 -4.18 0.18
CA ALA A 84 20.52 -3.54 -1.13
C ALA A 84 19.56 -2.36 -1.08
N PHE A 85 19.74 -1.41 -1.98
CA PHE A 85 18.93 -0.20 -2.09
C PHE A 85 18.72 0.20 -3.54
N ALA A 86 17.49 0.52 -3.92
CA ALA A 86 17.17 1.05 -5.25
C ALA A 86 16.51 2.44 -5.16
N VAL A 87 16.91 3.32 -6.07
CA VAL A 87 16.25 4.59 -6.38
C VAL A 87 15.52 4.41 -7.69
N PHE A 88 14.19 4.39 -7.64
CA PHE A 88 13.30 4.27 -8.79
C PHE A 88 12.68 5.64 -9.10
N LEU A 89 12.96 6.18 -10.28
CA LEU A 89 12.47 7.49 -10.70
C LEU A 89 11.25 7.32 -11.61
N THR A 90 10.15 7.98 -11.27
CA THR A 90 8.97 8.03 -12.14
C THR A 90 9.05 9.22 -13.10
N PRO A 91 8.47 9.11 -14.32
CA PRO A 91 8.43 10.22 -15.27
C PRO A 91 7.84 11.49 -14.66
N ALA A 92 8.50 12.61 -14.96
CA ALA A 92 8.35 13.93 -14.36
C ALA A 92 6.96 14.56 -14.54
N VAL A 93 6.05 14.31 -13.61
CA VAL A 93 4.97 15.27 -13.33
C VAL A 93 5.07 15.70 -11.88
N PHE A 94 5.82 16.80 -11.69
CA PHE A 94 6.05 17.36 -10.39
C PHE A 94 4.86 18.25 -10.02
N SER A 95 3.97 17.75 -9.18
CA SER A 95 2.89 18.56 -8.62
C SER A 95 3.18 18.91 -7.17
N LYS A 96 2.62 20.04 -6.68
CA LYS A 96 2.54 20.38 -5.26
C LYS A 96 1.84 19.30 -4.41
N PHE A 97 1.10 18.40 -5.05
CA PHE A 97 0.36 17.32 -4.40
C PHE A 97 1.04 15.95 -4.55
N GLY A 98 2.28 15.92 -5.07
CA GLY A 98 3.03 14.69 -5.33
C GLY A 98 2.76 14.05 -6.70
N ASP A 99 3.56 13.03 -7.02
CA ASP A 99 3.34 12.11 -8.14
C ASP A 99 2.01 11.34 -7.96
N VAL A 100 1.31 11.15 -9.08
CA VAL A 100 -0.02 10.55 -9.25
C VAL A 100 -0.01 9.03 -9.00
N SER A 101 1.14 8.37 -9.17
CA SER A 101 1.28 6.92 -9.07
C SER A 101 1.47 6.47 -7.61
N ASP A 102 0.38 6.15 -6.91
CA ASP A 102 0.42 5.54 -5.56
C ASP A 102 0.97 4.10 -5.67
N LEU A 103 2.29 3.95 -5.81
CA LEU A 103 2.96 2.66 -5.96
C LEU A 103 2.86 1.84 -4.66
N ARG A 104 2.62 0.55 -4.81
CA ARG A 104 2.68 -0.50 -3.79
C ARG A 104 3.55 -1.65 -4.27
N MET A 105 4.03 -2.44 -3.33
CA MET A 105 4.99 -3.51 -3.59
C MET A 105 4.50 -4.84 -3.05
N ALA A 106 4.76 -5.91 -3.78
CA ALA A 106 4.68 -7.29 -3.31
C ALA A 106 5.90 -8.07 -3.83
N VAL A 107 6.21 -9.20 -3.18
CA VAL A 107 7.22 -10.16 -3.67
C VAL A 107 6.47 -11.31 -4.34
N LEU A 108 6.80 -11.57 -5.60
CA LEU A 108 6.24 -12.67 -6.39
C LEU A 108 6.85 -14.02 -5.96
N PRO A 109 6.20 -15.16 -6.28
CA PRO A 109 6.71 -16.49 -5.93
C PRO A 109 8.11 -16.81 -6.45
N ASP A 110 8.53 -16.18 -7.56
CA ASP A 110 9.87 -16.32 -8.13
C ASP A 110 10.94 -15.46 -7.44
N GLY A 111 10.54 -14.65 -6.44
CA GLY A 111 11.42 -13.74 -5.71
C GLY A 111 11.59 -12.35 -6.34
N ASN A 112 11.01 -12.10 -7.51
CA ASN A 112 10.98 -10.76 -8.09
C ASN A 112 9.99 -9.86 -7.33
N LEU A 113 10.25 -8.56 -7.34
CA LEU A 113 9.32 -7.57 -6.82
C LEU A 113 8.38 -7.11 -7.93
N VAL A 114 7.10 -6.93 -7.57
CA VAL A 114 6.14 -6.21 -8.39
C VAL A 114 5.87 -4.85 -7.75
N LEU A 115 6.06 -3.78 -8.51
CA LEU A 115 5.69 -2.42 -8.14
C LEU A 115 4.47 -2.01 -8.94
N ALA A 116 3.32 -1.85 -8.30
CA ALA A 116 2.04 -1.56 -8.97
C ALA A 116 1.42 -0.27 -8.43
N GLY A 117 0.90 0.59 -9.31
CA GLY A 117 0.26 1.84 -8.91
C GLY A 117 -0.64 2.42 -9.98
N ARG A 118 -1.29 3.54 -9.64
CA ARG A 118 -2.31 4.15 -10.49
C ARG A 118 -1.72 4.80 -11.76
N PRO A 119 -2.45 4.78 -12.89
CA PRO A 119 -3.76 4.13 -13.08
C PRO A 119 -3.69 2.62 -13.24
N ASP A 120 -2.68 2.05 -13.91
CA ASP A 120 -2.40 0.60 -13.97
C ASP A 120 -0.95 0.44 -14.45
N ILE A 121 -0.03 1.01 -13.68
CA ILE A 121 1.41 0.97 -13.95
C ILE A 121 1.98 -0.17 -13.12
N THR A 122 2.63 -1.13 -13.77
CA THR A 122 3.28 -2.26 -13.12
C THR A 122 4.72 -2.39 -13.60
N TYR A 123 5.67 -2.49 -12.67
CA TYR A 123 7.07 -2.82 -12.94
C TYR A 123 7.45 -4.11 -12.24
N LEU A 124 8.29 -4.91 -12.88
CA LEU A 124 8.93 -6.07 -12.29
C LEU A 124 10.39 -5.73 -12.03
N VAL A 125 10.85 -5.93 -10.80
CA VAL A 125 12.20 -5.59 -10.36
C VAL A 125 12.85 -6.85 -9.81
N ALA A 126 14.12 -7.08 -10.14
CA ALA A 126 14.88 -8.20 -9.60
C ALA A 126 14.89 -8.15 -8.06
N GLY A 127 14.80 -9.30 -7.40
CA GLY A 127 14.76 -9.37 -5.93
C GLY A 127 16.01 -8.83 -5.23
N ASP A 128 17.15 -8.72 -5.91
CA ASP A 128 18.36 -8.06 -5.43
C ASP A 128 18.37 -6.53 -5.64
N LEU A 129 17.31 -5.99 -6.25
CA LEU A 129 17.13 -4.58 -6.62
C LEU A 129 18.08 -4.08 -7.72
N SER A 130 18.76 -4.97 -8.44
CA SER A 130 19.80 -4.60 -9.41
C SER A 130 19.26 -3.98 -10.70
N ARG A 131 18.05 -4.34 -11.12
CA ARG A 131 17.45 -3.92 -12.39
C ARG A 131 15.93 -4.08 -12.44
N VAL A 132 15.28 -3.29 -13.30
CA VAL A 132 13.92 -3.56 -13.79
C VAL A 132 14.01 -4.69 -14.82
N VAL A 133 13.24 -5.76 -14.63
CA VAL A 133 13.23 -6.93 -15.52
C VAL A 133 12.06 -6.92 -16.51
N GLY A 134 11.00 -6.16 -16.23
CA GLY A 134 9.84 -6.02 -17.11
C GLY A 134 8.91 -4.90 -16.69
N SER A 135 8.00 -4.50 -17.58
CA SER A 135 6.99 -3.48 -17.27
C SER A 135 5.71 -3.66 -18.08
N TYR A 136 4.59 -3.32 -17.45
CA TYR A 136 3.25 -3.26 -18.01
C TYR A 136 2.66 -1.90 -17.66
N THR A 137 2.76 -0.95 -18.59
CA THR A 137 2.42 0.45 -18.33
C THR A 137 1.35 0.94 -19.28
N THR A 138 0.58 1.90 -18.80
CA THR A 138 -0.34 2.68 -19.63
C THR A 138 0.00 4.15 -19.51
N ASP A 139 -0.42 4.95 -20.50
CA ASP A 139 -0.31 6.39 -20.40
C ASP A 139 -1.19 6.87 -19.22
N PRO A 140 -0.59 7.49 -18.18
CA PRO A 140 -1.35 7.97 -17.03
C PRO A 140 -2.23 9.18 -17.34
N TYR A 141 -2.07 9.84 -18.48
CA TYR A 141 -2.73 11.10 -18.83
C TYR A 141 -3.77 10.93 -19.94
N ARG A 142 -4.79 10.09 -19.69
CA ARG A 142 -6.01 10.16 -20.51
C ARG A 142 -6.77 11.46 -20.24
N MET A 143 -6.57 12.45 -21.09
CA MET A 143 -7.34 13.69 -21.10
C MET A 143 -8.68 13.48 -21.83
N PRO A 144 -9.79 14.08 -21.35
CA PRO A 144 -11.02 14.15 -22.11
C PRO A 144 -10.74 14.74 -23.51
N PHE A 145 -11.28 14.11 -24.56
CA PHE A 145 -11.27 14.60 -25.96
C PHE A 145 -9.91 14.54 -26.71
N GLN A 146 -8.89 13.86 -26.16
CA GLN A 146 -7.64 13.60 -26.90
C GLN A 146 -7.58 12.13 -27.37
N PRO A 147 -6.92 11.83 -28.51
CA PRO A 147 -6.59 10.47 -28.88
C PRO A 147 -5.84 9.78 -27.75
N TYR A 148 -6.35 8.64 -27.28
CA TYR A 148 -5.75 7.87 -26.21
C TYR A 148 -5.08 6.64 -26.81
N THR A 149 -3.76 6.55 -26.70
CA THR A 149 -3.03 5.33 -27.07
C THR A 149 -3.17 4.32 -25.94
N VAL A 150 -3.89 3.23 -26.21
CA VAL A 150 -4.06 2.14 -25.26
C VAL A 150 -2.68 1.53 -25.01
N GLY A 151 -2.10 1.79 -23.84
CA GLY A 151 -0.85 1.17 -23.43
C GLY A 151 -1.01 -0.33 -23.14
N ASN A 152 -0.05 -0.90 -22.43
CA ASN A 152 -0.06 -2.31 -22.01
C ASN A 152 -0.21 -2.45 -20.48
N PRO A 153 -1.31 -1.96 -19.86
CA PRO A 153 -1.48 -2.01 -18.41
C PRO A 153 -1.61 -3.44 -17.87
N PHE A 154 -1.38 -3.60 -16.56
CA PHE A 154 -1.71 -4.83 -15.85
C PHE A 154 -2.58 -4.58 -14.61
N ALA A 155 -2.06 -3.91 -13.58
CA ALA A 155 -2.81 -3.67 -12.36
C ALA A 155 -2.30 -2.43 -11.62
N THR A 156 -3.21 -1.77 -10.89
CA THR A 156 -2.86 -0.67 -9.98
C THR A 156 -2.43 -1.16 -8.60
N HIS A 157 -2.71 -2.41 -8.26
CA HIS A 157 -2.31 -3.05 -7.01
C HIS A 157 -2.18 -4.54 -7.25
N VAL A 158 -1.13 -5.14 -6.70
CA VAL A 158 -0.90 -6.58 -6.73
C VAL A 158 -0.48 -7.02 -5.34
N GLN A 159 -1.10 -8.08 -4.87
CA GLN A 159 -0.67 -8.82 -3.70
C GLN A 159 -0.60 -10.30 -4.04
N VAL A 160 0.24 -11.03 -3.33
CA VAL A 160 0.38 -12.48 -3.47
C VAL A 160 -0.32 -13.16 -2.29
N THR A 161 -1.15 -14.14 -2.61
CA THR A 161 -1.80 -15.04 -1.65
C THR A 161 -0.79 -16.05 -1.08
N PRO A 162 -1.07 -16.71 0.05
CA PRO A 162 -0.15 -17.71 0.62
C PRO A 162 0.30 -18.81 -0.35
N GLY A 163 -0.58 -19.28 -1.23
CA GLY A 163 -0.33 -20.28 -2.25
C GLY A 163 0.28 -19.73 -3.55
N GLY A 164 0.58 -18.43 -3.61
CA GLY A 164 1.26 -17.80 -4.74
C GLY A 164 0.36 -17.26 -5.85
N ARG A 165 -0.97 -17.36 -5.71
CA ARG A 165 -1.93 -16.68 -6.60
C ARG A 165 -1.82 -15.17 -6.45
N LEU A 166 -2.18 -14.43 -7.49
CA LEU A 166 -2.21 -12.98 -7.47
C LEU A 166 -3.61 -12.49 -7.09
N LEU A 167 -3.69 -11.54 -6.17
CA LEU A 167 -4.86 -10.71 -5.90
C LEU A 167 -4.59 -9.32 -6.44
N CYS A 168 -5.32 -8.94 -7.49
CA CYS A 168 -5.09 -7.73 -8.26
C CYS A 168 -6.25 -6.76 -8.11
N THR A 169 -5.91 -5.47 -8.09
CA THR A 169 -6.87 -4.40 -8.39
C THR A 169 -6.56 -3.84 -9.77
N VAL A 170 -7.58 -3.71 -10.62
CA VAL A 170 -7.46 -3.12 -11.95
C VAL A 170 -8.29 -1.84 -12.03
N ALA A 171 -7.73 -0.81 -12.68
CA ALA A 171 -8.44 0.42 -12.91
C ALA A 171 -9.18 0.44 -14.26
N GLU A 172 -10.29 1.16 -14.28
CA GLU A 172 -11.09 1.34 -15.48
C GLU A 172 -11.41 2.83 -15.66
N PHE A 173 -11.59 3.24 -16.91
CA PHE A 173 -12.09 4.57 -17.22
C PHE A 173 -13.61 4.63 -17.07
N GLY A 174 -14.12 5.81 -16.75
CA GLY A 174 -15.56 6.07 -16.82
C GLY A 174 -16.36 5.54 -15.64
N VAL A 175 -15.68 4.94 -14.65
CA VAL A 175 -16.29 4.44 -13.43
C VAL A 175 -16.75 5.59 -12.55
N ARG A 176 -17.84 5.37 -11.83
CA ARG A 176 -18.40 6.25 -10.81
C ARG A 176 -18.79 7.63 -11.35
N GLY A 177 -19.24 7.67 -12.61
CA GLY A 177 -19.59 8.92 -13.30
C GLY A 177 -18.39 9.84 -13.60
N THR A 178 -17.17 9.41 -13.30
CA THR A 178 -15.95 10.22 -13.47
C THR A 178 -15.39 10.05 -14.87
N SER A 179 -14.85 11.12 -15.46
CA SER A 179 -14.12 11.04 -16.74
C SER A 179 -12.62 10.78 -16.48
N ARG A 180 -12.30 9.78 -15.66
CA ARG A 180 -10.92 9.45 -15.24
C ARG A 180 -10.76 7.94 -15.09
N ILE A 181 -9.51 7.46 -15.22
CA ILE A 181 -9.16 6.08 -14.88
C ILE A 181 -9.06 5.96 -13.36
N ALA A 182 -9.72 4.96 -12.78
CA ALA A 182 -9.67 4.73 -11.36
C ALA A 182 -9.87 3.26 -10.97
N PRO A 183 -9.31 2.81 -9.83
CA PRO A 183 -9.46 1.44 -9.35
C PRO A 183 -10.94 1.03 -9.30
N ASN A 184 -11.26 -0.12 -9.89
CA ASN A 184 -12.63 -0.59 -9.98
C ASN A 184 -12.78 -2.11 -9.78
N LEU A 185 -11.96 -2.91 -10.45
CA LEU A 185 -12.11 -4.37 -10.41
C LEU A 185 -11.19 -4.97 -9.36
N VAL A 186 -11.70 -5.96 -8.62
CA VAL A 186 -10.89 -6.92 -7.84
C VAL A 186 -10.87 -8.21 -8.65
N ALA A 187 -9.68 -8.75 -8.87
CA ALA A 187 -9.48 -9.93 -9.70
C ALA A 187 -8.40 -10.84 -9.13
N VAL A 188 -8.43 -12.11 -9.50
CA VAL A 188 -7.43 -13.11 -9.12
C VAL A 188 -6.75 -13.73 -10.34
N ALA A 189 -5.50 -14.17 -10.19
CA ALA A 189 -4.79 -14.93 -11.20
C ALA A 189 -4.08 -16.13 -10.58
N ASP A 190 -4.25 -17.31 -11.18
CA ASP A 190 -3.56 -18.54 -10.79
C ASP A 190 -2.20 -18.68 -11.51
N ALA A 191 -2.04 -18.00 -12.64
CA ALA A 191 -0.80 -17.98 -13.41
C ALA A 191 0.16 -16.89 -12.90
N ALA A 192 1.46 -17.15 -13.03
CA ALA A 192 2.50 -16.21 -12.64
C ALA A 192 2.52 -14.95 -13.53
N LEU A 193 2.93 -13.84 -12.94
CA LEU A 193 3.30 -12.62 -13.66
C LEU A 193 4.81 -12.64 -13.91
N THR A 194 5.25 -12.59 -15.17
CA THR A 194 6.67 -12.48 -15.54
C THR A 194 6.87 -11.31 -16.49
N ALA A 195 8.11 -11.06 -16.94
CA ALA A 195 8.37 -9.99 -17.91
C ALA A 195 7.77 -10.29 -19.29
N GLU A 196 7.70 -11.57 -19.66
CA GLU A 196 7.22 -12.06 -20.95
C GLU A 196 5.75 -12.51 -20.90
N HIS A 197 5.22 -12.81 -19.72
CA HIS A 197 3.89 -13.36 -19.56
C HIS A 197 3.03 -12.52 -18.61
N ARG A 198 1.99 -11.90 -19.20
CA ARG A 198 0.87 -11.30 -18.45
C ARG A 198 -0.22 -12.35 -18.26
N PRO A 199 -0.54 -12.73 -17.01
CA PRO A 199 -1.58 -13.71 -16.74
C PRO A 199 -2.96 -13.12 -17.02
N VAL A 200 -3.92 -13.99 -17.37
CA VAL A 200 -5.33 -13.63 -17.42
C VAL A 200 -5.84 -13.49 -15.99
N LEU A 201 -6.49 -12.36 -15.71
CA LEU A 201 -7.12 -12.07 -14.43
C LEU A 201 -8.59 -12.47 -14.48
N ARG A 202 -9.08 -13.20 -13.49
CA ARG A 202 -10.51 -13.46 -13.30
C ARG A 202 -11.08 -12.43 -12.35
N ALA A 203 -11.90 -11.51 -12.87
CA ALA A 203 -12.62 -10.53 -12.06
C ALA A 203 -13.64 -11.22 -11.16
N ILE A 204 -13.59 -10.90 -9.88
CA ILE A 204 -14.47 -11.44 -8.84
C ILE A 204 -15.40 -10.38 -8.26
N ALA A 205 -15.01 -9.10 -8.33
CA ALA A 205 -15.86 -8.00 -7.91
C ALA A 205 -15.59 -6.73 -8.70
N ALA A 206 -16.62 -5.88 -8.82
CA ALA A 206 -16.51 -4.53 -9.33
C ALA A 206 -16.96 -3.54 -8.24
N MET A 207 -16.22 -2.46 -8.03
CA MET A 207 -16.63 -1.38 -7.14
C MET A 207 -17.87 -0.67 -7.70
N ASP A 208 -17.82 -0.35 -8.99
CA ASP A 208 -18.93 0.14 -9.80
C ASP A 208 -19.21 -0.85 -10.93
N ALA A 209 -20.42 -1.40 -10.92
CA ALA A 209 -20.93 -2.36 -11.89
C ALA A 209 -21.65 -1.70 -13.08
N ALA A 210 -21.67 -0.37 -13.16
CA ALA A 210 -22.33 0.37 -14.24
C ALA A 210 -21.49 1.59 -14.69
N PRO A 211 -20.29 1.39 -15.27
CA PRO A 211 -19.48 2.51 -15.76
C PRO A 211 -20.21 3.25 -16.91
N VAL A 212 -20.46 4.55 -16.73
CA VAL A 212 -21.29 5.34 -17.65
C VAL A 212 -20.53 6.02 -18.79
N LYS A 213 -19.19 5.95 -18.80
CA LYS A 213 -18.32 6.63 -19.78
C LYS A 213 -17.24 5.73 -20.39
N GLN A 214 -17.36 4.40 -20.21
CA GLN A 214 -16.41 3.44 -20.76
C GLN A 214 -16.63 3.31 -22.27
N ASP A 215 -15.54 3.25 -23.03
CA ASP A 215 -15.54 2.93 -24.46
C ASP A 215 -15.19 1.45 -24.67
N ALA A 216 -16.02 0.69 -25.38
CA ALA A 216 -15.85 -0.75 -25.53
C ALA A 216 -14.58 -1.15 -26.30
N GLU A 217 -14.08 -0.29 -27.18
CA GLU A 217 -12.89 -0.57 -27.99
C GLU A 217 -11.60 -0.13 -27.28
N LEU A 218 -11.65 0.99 -26.55
CA LEU A 218 -10.46 1.60 -25.94
C LEU A 218 -10.22 1.16 -24.49
N ASP A 219 -11.29 0.87 -23.74
CA ASP A 219 -11.20 0.71 -22.28
C ASP A 219 -11.33 -0.72 -21.79
N VAL A 220 -11.82 -1.63 -22.64
CA VAL A 220 -11.89 -3.05 -22.30
C VAL A 220 -10.49 -3.63 -22.21
N ARG A 221 -10.22 -4.34 -21.11
CA ARG A 221 -8.95 -5.03 -20.88
C ARG A 221 -9.09 -6.49 -21.33
N PRO A 222 -8.45 -6.91 -22.44
CA PRO A 222 -8.67 -8.26 -22.98
C PRO A 222 -8.13 -9.37 -22.07
N TYR A 223 -7.27 -9.05 -21.09
CA TYR A 223 -6.73 -10.00 -20.13
C TYR A 223 -7.51 -10.07 -18.81
N VAL A 224 -8.60 -9.30 -18.65
CA VAL A 224 -9.43 -9.31 -17.43
C VAL A 224 -10.78 -9.91 -17.77
N HIS A 225 -11.04 -11.11 -17.29
CA HIS A 225 -12.22 -11.89 -17.65
C HIS A 225 -13.23 -11.98 -16.52
N PHE A 226 -14.51 -11.94 -16.86
CA PHE A 226 -15.62 -12.39 -16.03
C PHE A 226 -16.37 -13.47 -16.81
N GLU A 227 -16.71 -14.60 -16.17
CA GLU A 227 -17.40 -15.71 -16.83
C GLU A 227 -16.79 -16.13 -18.19
N GLY A 228 -15.46 -16.10 -18.29
CA GLY A 228 -14.70 -16.52 -19.47
C GLY A 228 -14.58 -15.50 -20.60
N ARG A 229 -15.14 -14.28 -20.48
CA ARG A 229 -15.02 -13.22 -21.49
C ARG A 229 -14.46 -11.92 -20.89
N PRO A 230 -13.82 -11.04 -21.70
CA PRO A 230 -13.33 -9.76 -21.20
C PRO A 230 -14.41 -8.92 -20.52
N VAL A 231 -14.05 -8.31 -19.38
CA VAL A 231 -14.91 -7.38 -18.65
C VAL A 231 -15.08 -6.10 -19.46
N GLY A 232 -16.34 -5.67 -19.64
CA GLY A 232 -16.66 -4.45 -20.36
C GLY A 232 -18.13 -4.07 -20.21
N LEU A 233 -18.40 -2.77 -20.07
CA LEU A 233 -19.75 -2.21 -19.95
C LEU A 233 -20.62 -2.99 -18.94
N ASP A 234 -21.66 -3.66 -19.41
CA ASP A 234 -22.63 -4.43 -18.62
C ASP A 234 -22.15 -5.86 -18.29
N HIS A 235 -21.12 -6.38 -18.96
CA HIS A 235 -20.57 -7.70 -18.67
C HIS A 235 -19.47 -7.65 -17.62
N ARG A 236 -19.86 -7.79 -16.35
CA ARG A 236 -18.97 -7.71 -15.18
C ARG A 236 -19.61 -8.29 -13.91
N PRO A 237 -18.82 -8.54 -12.85
CA PRO A 237 -19.36 -8.91 -11.55
C PRO A 237 -20.35 -7.84 -11.05
N GLY A 238 -21.54 -8.28 -10.64
CA GLY A 238 -22.59 -7.41 -10.13
C GLY A 238 -23.45 -8.13 -9.07
N PRO A 239 -24.10 -7.42 -8.15
CA PRO A 239 -24.11 -5.95 -7.98
C PRO A 239 -22.75 -5.37 -7.54
N GLY A 240 -22.51 -4.08 -7.80
CA GLY A 240 -21.24 -3.44 -7.43
C GLY A 240 -21.01 -3.42 -5.92
N LEU A 241 -19.76 -3.54 -5.46
CA LEU A 241 -19.41 -3.56 -4.04
C LEU A 241 -19.91 -2.31 -3.30
N GLY A 242 -19.91 -1.15 -3.95
CA GLY A 242 -20.48 0.07 -3.36
C GLY A 242 -21.96 -0.08 -3.04
N ASP A 243 -22.74 -0.61 -3.99
CA ASP A 243 -24.18 -0.85 -3.80
C ASP A 243 -24.43 -1.92 -2.74
N GLN A 244 -23.61 -2.97 -2.71
CA GLN A 244 -23.70 -4.01 -1.69
C GLN A 244 -23.44 -3.44 -0.29
N VAL A 245 -22.38 -2.64 -0.15
CA VAL A 245 -22.04 -1.95 1.10
C VAL A 245 -23.18 -1.02 1.55
N ASP A 246 -23.82 -0.31 0.62
CA ASP A 246 -24.96 0.56 0.93
C ASP A 246 -26.22 -0.21 1.32
N ARG A 247 -26.47 -1.39 0.76
CA ARG A 247 -27.61 -2.24 1.14
C ARG A 247 -27.40 -2.89 2.50
N LEU A 248 -26.21 -3.45 2.73
CA LEU A 248 -25.89 -4.18 3.96
C LEU A 248 -25.65 -3.24 5.14
N TRP A 249 -25.03 -2.08 4.90
CA TRP A 249 -24.60 -1.13 5.92
C TRP A 249 -24.95 0.31 5.54
N PRO A 250 -26.25 0.66 5.50
CA PRO A 250 -26.72 1.92 4.90
C PRO A 250 -26.05 3.16 5.49
N PRO A 251 -25.68 4.14 4.64
CA PRO A 251 -25.03 5.34 5.12
C PRO A 251 -25.98 6.20 5.94
N ARG A 252 -25.43 6.95 6.91
CA ARG A 252 -26.15 8.05 7.56
C ARG A 252 -26.49 9.20 6.60
N TYR A 253 -25.79 9.30 5.47
CA TYR A 253 -25.97 10.34 4.44
C TYR A 253 -25.98 9.69 3.05
N SER A 254 -27.08 9.86 2.30
CA SER A 254 -27.38 9.16 1.03
C SER A 254 -26.53 9.58 -0.19
N HIS A 255 -25.29 10.02 0.02
CA HIS A 255 -24.51 10.68 -1.02
C HIS A 255 -23.11 10.06 -1.13
N GLY A 256 -22.90 9.20 -2.13
CA GLY A 256 -21.62 9.22 -2.82
C GLY A 256 -21.14 7.93 -3.44
N ASN A 257 -20.25 8.12 -4.41
CA ASN A 257 -19.48 7.07 -5.04
C ASN A 257 -18.41 6.53 -4.09
N HIS A 258 -18.46 5.23 -3.81
CA HIS A 258 -17.42 4.54 -3.05
C HIS A 258 -16.09 4.50 -3.80
N TRP A 259 -14.99 4.29 -3.09
CA TRP A 259 -13.68 4.05 -3.67
C TRP A 259 -12.99 2.87 -3.01
N LEU A 260 -12.27 2.12 -3.83
CA LEU A 260 -11.64 0.86 -3.47
C LEU A 260 -10.28 1.15 -2.83
N GLY A 261 -10.06 0.61 -1.63
CA GLY A 261 -8.74 0.56 -1.03
C GLY A 261 -7.87 -0.52 -1.64
N HIS A 262 -6.88 -0.98 -0.89
CA HIS A 262 -6.00 -2.07 -1.30
C HIS A 262 -6.49 -3.38 -0.68
N PRO A 263 -6.99 -4.34 -1.47
CA PRO A 263 -7.38 -5.65 -0.97
C PRO A 263 -6.19 -6.37 -0.31
N VAL A 264 -6.47 -7.16 0.73
CA VAL A 264 -5.49 -8.05 1.35
C VAL A 264 -5.97 -9.51 1.38
N ALA A 265 -5.11 -10.45 1.02
CA ALA A 265 -5.32 -11.88 1.06
C ALA A 265 -5.10 -12.42 2.47
N LEU A 266 -6.12 -13.11 2.97
CA LEU A 266 -6.10 -13.82 4.24
C LEU A 266 -5.90 -15.32 4.04
N ALA A 267 -6.35 -15.84 2.91
CA ALA A 267 -6.09 -17.18 2.40
C ALA A 267 -6.07 -17.11 0.86
N ASP A 268 -5.89 -18.25 0.20
CA ASP A 268 -5.95 -18.32 -1.25
C ASP A 268 -7.34 -18.02 -1.81
N ASP A 269 -8.37 -18.31 -1.02
CA ASP A 269 -9.78 -18.19 -1.35
C ASP A 269 -10.52 -17.13 -0.51
N ARG A 270 -9.79 -16.33 0.30
CA ARG A 270 -10.40 -15.38 1.23
C ARG A 270 -9.65 -14.06 1.29
N PHE A 271 -10.39 -12.97 1.06
CA PHE A 271 -9.84 -11.63 0.92
C PHE A 271 -10.57 -10.63 1.81
N VAL A 272 -9.85 -9.60 2.24
CA VAL A 272 -10.41 -8.39 2.85
C VAL A 272 -10.31 -7.27 1.84
N VAL A 273 -11.45 -6.69 1.46
CA VAL A 273 -11.54 -5.62 0.48
C VAL A 273 -12.00 -4.33 1.16
N PRO A 274 -11.10 -3.34 1.35
CA PRO A 274 -11.49 -2.05 1.91
C PRO A 274 -12.35 -1.25 0.92
N VAL A 275 -13.51 -0.80 1.37
CA VAL A 275 -14.45 0.03 0.65
C VAL A 275 -14.70 1.31 1.45
N PHE A 276 -14.51 2.47 0.82
CA PHE A 276 -14.59 3.75 1.51
C PHE A 276 -15.53 4.69 0.77
N GLY A 277 -16.35 5.41 1.54
CA GLY A 277 -17.21 6.46 1.00
C GLY A 277 -16.42 7.64 0.40
N ARG A 278 -17.12 8.44 -0.40
CA ARG A 278 -16.55 9.61 -1.09
C ARG A 278 -15.94 10.63 -0.12
N LEU A 279 -14.77 11.15 -0.48
CA LEU A 279 -14.13 12.27 0.20
C LEU A 279 -14.76 13.61 -0.23
N PHE A 280 -15.03 14.50 0.73
CA PHE A 280 -15.60 15.83 0.53
C PHE A 280 -14.72 16.91 1.17
N ARG A 281 -14.68 18.10 0.55
CA ARG A 281 -13.89 19.26 1.03
C ARG A 281 -14.31 19.76 2.43
N GLY A 282 -15.56 19.54 2.85
CA GLY A 282 -16.10 19.99 4.14
C GLY A 282 -15.85 19.06 5.33
N GLY A 283 -15.17 17.93 5.12
CA GLY A 283 -14.85 16.96 6.17
C GLY A 283 -15.28 15.53 5.84
N ASN A 284 -14.46 14.57 6.28
CA ASN A 284 -14.62 13.14 5.96
C ASN A 284 -14.92 12.27 7.19
N ARG A 285 -14.97 12.87 8.38
CA ARG A 285 -15.24 12.10 9.61
C ARG A 285 -16.69 11.61 9.62
N GLY A 286 -16.89 10.34 9.97
CA GLY A 286 -18.21 9.72 9.97
C GLY A 286 -18.71 9.30 8.58
N LYS A 287 -17.87 9.42 7.54
CA LYS A 287 -18.16 8.82 6.23
C LYS A 287 -18.17 7.30 6.36
N GLN A 288 -18.97 6.67 5.53
CA GLN A 288 -19.12 5.22 5.50
C GLN A 288 -17.79 4.58 5.08
N PHE A 289 -17.49 3.44 5.69
CA PHE A 289 -16.41 2.56 5.29
C PHE A 289 -16.75 1.13 5.72
N ALA A 290 -16.21 0.16 5.00
CA ALA A 290 -16.28 -1.25 5.33
C ALA A 290 -14.98 -1.93 4.92
N PHE A 291 -14.55 -2.91 5.72
CA PHE A 291 -13.52 -3.87 5.31
C PHE A 291 -14.27 -5.16 5.00
N VAL A 292 -14.66 -5.32 3.73
CA VAL A 292 -15.55 -6.40 3.28
C VAL A 292 -14.78 -7.71 3.25
N LEU A 293 -15.36 -8.78 3.79
CA LEU A 293 -14.86 -10.13 3.63
C LEU A 293 -15.48 -10.77 2.41
N MET A 294 -14.65 -11.33 1.54
CA MET A 294 -15.06 -11.88 0.26
C MET A 294 -14.28 -13.15 -0.05
N ASP A 295 -14.90 -14.09 -0.75
CA ASP A 295 -14.21 -15.26 -1.27
C ASP A 295 -13.64 -15.06 -2.69
N ASP A 296 -13.07 -16.11 -3.28
CA ASP A 296 -12.55 -16.09 -4.64
C ASP A 296 -13.59 -16.38 -5.73
N ALA A 297 -14.86 -16.58 -5.38
CA ALA A 297 -15.99 -16.52 -6.29
C ALA A 297 -16.54 -15.09 -6.42
N GLY A 298 -16.24 -14.21 -5.45
CA GLY A 298 -16.75 -12.85 -5.37
C GLY A 298 -17.94 -12.69 -4.42
N GLU A 299 -18.27 -13.72 -3.65
CA GLU A 299 -19.36 -13.68 -2.68
C GLU A 299 -18.93 -12.90 -1.43
N VAL A 300 -19.80 -11.98 -0.98
CA VAL A 300 -19.58 -11.23 0.24
C VAL A 300 -19.94 -12.10 1.45
N LEU A 301 -18.92 -12.51 2.19
CA LEU A 301 -19.05 -13.33 3.39
C LEU A 301 -19.43 -12.50 4.63
N GLY A 302 -19.13 -11.20 4.61
CA GLY A 302 -19.38 -10.29 5.73
C GLY A 302 -18.45 -9.08 5.71
N ARG A 303 -18.06 -8.61 6.90
CA ARG A 303 -17.07 -7.54 7.07
C ARG A 303 -16.29 -7.71 8.38
N LEU A 304 -15.23 -6.93 8.54
CA LEU A 304 -14.59 -6.74 9.84
C LEU A 304 -15.52 -5.92 10.75
N GLU A 305 -16.06 -6.55 11.79
CA GLU A 305 -17.06 -5.98 12.69
C GLU A 305 -16.45 -5.13 13.81
N GLY A 306 -17.31 -4.38 14.52
CA GLY A 306 -16.93 -3.70 15.77
C GLY A 306 -16.23 -2.34 15.62
N LEU A 307 -16.23 -1.76 14.41
CA LEU A 307 -15.76 -0.39 14.18
C LEU A 307 -16.91 0.61 14.18
N ASP A 308 -16.80 1.66 14.99
CA ASP A 308 -17.72 2.80 14.95
C ASP A 308 -17.34 3.78 13.84
N LEU A 309 -18.31 4.16 13.00
CA LEU A 309 -18.09 5.02 11.84
C LEU A 309 -17.45 6.38 12.17
N TYR A 310 -17.60 6.88 13.40
CA TYR A 310 -17.14 8.19 13.82
C TYR A 310 -15.93 8.15 14.77
N ARG A 311 -15.94 7.20 15.71
CA ARG A 311 -14.92 7.03 16.75
C ARG A 311 -13.73 6.21 16.27
N ASP A 312 -13.92 5.34 15.27
CA ASP A 312 -12.88 4.48 14.73
C ASP A 312 -12.63 4.78 13.23
N SER A 313 -13.03 5.97 12.78
CA SER A 313 -13.00 6.42 11.39
C SER A 313 -11.57 6.43 10.81
N PRO A 314 -11.30 5.71 9.70
CA PRO A 314 -10.00 5.71 9.02
C PRO A 314 -9.69 7.06 8.37
N PHE A 315 -10.72 7.85 8.03
CA PHE A 315 -10.57 9.19 7.46
C PHE A 315 -9.84 10.18 8.38
N THR A 316 -9.83 9.96 9.69
CA THR A 316 -9.09 10.85 10.60
C THR A 316 -7.64 10.40 10.67
N GLY A 317 -6.75 11.16 10.01
CA GLY A 317 -5.34 10.78 9.85
C GLY A 317 -5.07 9.90 8.63
N GLU A 318 -6.06 9.74 7.74
CA GLU A 318 -5.91 9.05 6.44
C GLU A 318 -5.37 7.62 6.55
N CYS A 319 -5.79 6.91 7.61
CA CYS A 319 -5.35 5.56 7.91
C CYS A 319 -6.26 4.55 7.19
N TYR A 320 -6.01 4.24 5.91
CA TYR A 320 -6.85 3.33 5.11
C TYR A 320 -6.30 1.90 4.99
N ARG A 321 -5.11 1.64 5.55
CA ARG A 321 -4.39 0.38 5.37
C ARG A 321 -4.95 -0.72 6.26
N VAL A 322 -5.03 -1.91 5.69
CA VAL A 322 -5.29 -3.17 6.40
C VAL A 322 -4.14 -4.12 6.08
N SER A 323 -3.85 -5.04 6.98
CA SER A 323 -2.88 -6.10 6.76
C SER A 323 -3.43 -7.43 7.23
N ALA A 324 -3.03 -8.52 6.60
CA ALA A 324 -3.42 -9.87 6.99
C ALA A 324 -2.19 -10.65 7.48
N ASP A 325 -2.41 -11.50 8.48
CA ASP A 325 -1.56 -12.63 8.85
C ASP A 325 -2.30 -13.90 8.41
N PRO A 326 -2.00 -14.42 7.20
CA PRO A 326 -2.67 -15.60 6.69
C PRO A 326 -2.41 -16.86 7.53
N ARG A 327 -1.21 -16.97 8.10
CA ARG A 327 -0.81 -18.13 8.89
C ARG A 327 -1.70 -18.32 10.12
N SER A 328 -2.04 -17.23 10.79
CA SER A 328 -2.90 -17.27 11.97
C SER A 328 -4.38 -16.96 11.68
N GLY A 329 -4.73 -16.69 10.41
CA GLY A 329 -6.07 -16.28 10.01
C GLY A 329 -6.51 -14.97 10.68
N ARG A 330 -5.62 -13.96 10.71
CA ARG A 330 -5.88 -12.67 11.37
C ARG A 330 -5.79 -11.50 10.43
N VAL A 331 -6.54 -10.46 10.76
CA VAL A 331 -6.51 -9.17 10.06
C VAL A 331 -6.21 -8.06 11.04
N PHE A 332 -5.42 -7.08 10.64
CA PHE A 332 -5.00 -5.96 11.47
C PHE A 332 -5.26 -4.62 10.80
N HIS A 333 -5.63 -3.64 11.60
CA HIS A 333 -5.79 -2.26 11.19
C HIS A 333 -5.26 -1.35 12.29
N LEU A 334 -4.44 -0.36 11.91
CA LEU A 334 -3.99 0.69 12.82
C LEU A 334 -4.53 2.02 12.29
N ASN A 335 -5.22 2.76 13.16
CA ASN A 335 -5.59 4.13 12.89
C ASN A 335 -5.31 5.03 14.10
N ARG A 336 -5.72 6.30 13.99
CA ARG A 336 -5.53 7.29 15.05
C ARG A 336 -6.09 6.86 16.41
N TYR A 337 -7.09 5.99 16.46
CA TYR A 337 -7.87 5.64 17.65
C TYR A 337 -7.54 4.27 18.23
N GLY A 338 -7.04 3.33 17.43
CA GLY A 338 -6.68 2.01 17.91
C GLY A 338 -5.85 1.17 16.96
N LEU A 339 -5.20 0.16 17.52
CA LEU A 339 -4.79 -1.05 16.81
C LEU A 339 -5.88 -2.11 17.02
N TYR A 340 -6.41 -2.64 15.93
CA TYR A 340 -7.49 -3.61 15.91
C TYR A 340 -7.00 -4.91 15.30
N ALA A 341 -7.50 -6.02 15.84
CA ALA A 341 -7.23 -7.35 15.31
C ALA A 341 -8.52 -8.17 15.19
N TRP A 342 -8.73 -8.82 14.06
CA TRP A 342 -9.90 -9.66 13.78
C TRP A 342 -9.51 -11.09 13.46
N SER A 343 -10.47 -11.99 13.62
CA SER A 343 -10.42 -13.35 13.09
C SER A 343 -10.68 -13.36 11.58
N ALA A 344 -10.51 -14.53 10.97
CA ALA A 344 -10.77 -14.75 9.55
C ALA A 344 -12.23 -14.62 9.13
N ASP A 345 -13.15 -14.66 10.08
CA ASP A 345 -14.58 -14.46 9.86
C ASP A 345 -15.02 -13.04 10.23
N GLY A 346 -14.08 -12.14 10.52
CA GLY A 346 -14.36 -10.72 10.76
C GLY A 346 -14.81 -10.40 12.18
N THR A 347 -14.68 -11.32 13.12
CA THR A 347 -14.96 -11.06 14.53
C THR A 347 -13.81 -10.28 15.16
N LEU A 348 -14.10 -9.16 15.82
CA LEU A 348 -13.09 -8.36 16.51
C LEU A 348 -12.56 -9.13 17.72
N LEU A 349 -11.28 -9.49 17.69
CA LEU A 349 -10.59 -10.25 18.73
C LEU A 349 -9.94 -9.35 19.78
N ALA A 350 -9.38 -8.22 19.36
CA ALA A 350 -8.68 -7.30 20.25
C ALA A 350 -8.72 -5.86 19.73
N LYS A 351 -8.78 -4.90 20.66
CA LYS A 351 -8.61 -3.47 20.41
C LYS A 351 -7.66 -2.88 21.43
N VAL A 352 -6.57 -2.27 20.96
CA VAL A 352 -5.64 -1.48 21.77
C VAL A 352 -5.88 -0.01 21.48
N ALA A 353 -6.53 0.70 22.41
CA ALA A 353 -6.91 2.10 22.23
C ALA A 353 -5.70 3.05 22.39
N THR A 354 -5.50 3.95 21.43
CA THR A 354 -4.34 4.86 21.39
C THR A 354 -4.48 6.09 22.30
N ASP A 355 -5.62 6.28 22.98
CA ASP A 355 -5.82 7.35 23.96
C ASP A 355 -5.46 6.94 25.39
N THR A 356 -5.21 5.64 25.61
CA THR A 356 -4.81 5.09 26.90
C THR A 356 -3.30 4.92 27.01
N LYS A 357 -2.74 5.14 28.20
CA LYS A 357 -1.33 4.79 28.47
C LYS A 357 -1.21 3.27 28.62
N PRO A 358 -0.12 2.65 28.12
CA PRO A 358 1.07 3.26 27.50
C PRO A 358 0.98 3.47 25.97
N PHE A 359 -0.19 3.28 25.36
CA PHE A 359 -0.35 3.14 23.90
C PHE A 359 -0.41 4.47 23.12
N THR A 360 -0.29 5.61 23.79
CA THR A 360 -0.46 6.94 23.17
C THR A 360 0.51 7.27 22.04
N LEU A 361 1.62 6.53 21.95
CA LEU A 361 2.58 6.67 20.86
C LEU A 361 2.14 5.98 19.57
N LEU A 362 1.24 4.99 19.62
CA LEU A 362 0.77 4.24 18.44
C LEU A 362 0.18 5.12 17.35
N LYS A 363 -0.45 6.24 17.70
CA LYS A 363 -1.00 7.21 16.73
C LYS A 363 0.06 7.86 15.83
N ASN A 364 1.34 7.71 16.16
CA ASN A 364 2.47 8.19 15.37
C ASN A 364 3.10 7.08 14.52
N PHE A 365 2.47 5.89 14.49
CA PHE A 365 2.89 4.77 13.67
C PHE A 365 1.88 4.53 12.56
N THR A 366 2.40 4.05 11.43
CA THR A 366 1.63 3.59 10.28
C THR A 366 1.87 2.10 10.09
N LEU A 367 0.80 1.32 9.93
CA LEU A 367 0.90 -0.10 9.59
C LEU A 367 1.32 -0.25 8.13
N LEU A 368 2.49 -0.86 7.89
CA LEU A 368 3.00 -1.15 6.56
C LEU A 368 2.63 -2.55 6.07
N GLY A 369 2.49 -3.51 6.99
CA GLY A 369 2.18 -4.89 6.66
C GLY A 369 2.34 -5.83 7.86
N CYS A 370 2.31 -7.13 7.57
CA CYS A 370 2.56 -8.21 8.50
C CYS A 370 3.60 -9.12 7.85
N ASP A 371 4.62 -9.51 8.62
CA ASP A 371 5.61 -10.45 8.12
C ASP A 371 5.08 -11.90 8.14
N PRO A 372 5.74 -12.85 7.45
CA PRO A 372 5.31 -14.25 7.40
C PRO A 372 5.26 -14.95 8.76
N ASP A 373 5.94 -14.42 9.79
CA ASP A 373 5.93 -14.95 11.15
C ASP A 373 4.76 -14.39 11.99
N GLY A 374 3.94 -13.50 11.43
CA GLY A 374 2.80 -12.88 12.09
C GLY A 374 3.14 -11.60 12.87
N SER A 375 4.34 -11.03 12.72
CA SER A 375 4.69 -9.76 13.36
C SER A 375 4.20 -8.57 12.54
N LEU A 376 3.68 -7.56 13.22
CA LEU A 376 3.29 -6.30 12.58
C LEU A 376 4.51 -5.48 12.21
N VAL A 377 4.49 -4.90 11.02
CA VAL A 377 5.54 -3.98 10.56
C VAL A 377 4.99 -2.57 10.56
N LEU A 378 5.51 -1.76 11.46
CA LEU A 378 5.05 -0.40 11.74
C LEU A 378 6.15 0.60 11.37
N ALA A 379 5.80 1.66 10.64
CA ALA A 379 6.67 2.80 10.42
C ALA A 379 6.37 3.89 11.44
N GLN A 380 7.39 4.44 12.09
CA GLN A 380 7.30 5.70 12.83
C GLN A 380 7.73 6.81 11.87
N ASP A 381 6.77 7.40 11.17
CA ASP A 381 7.04 8.28 10.02
C ASP A 381 7.84 9.54 10.39
N LYS A 382 7.61 10.10 11.59
CA LYS A 382 8.34 11.30 12.04
C LYS A 382 9.80 11.04 12.38
N GLN A 383 10.13 9.80 12.72
CA GLN A 383 11.46 9.38 13.16
C GLN A 383 12.14 8.56 12.09
N ASN A 384 11.50 8.28 10.96
CA ASN A 384 11.99 7.42 9.88
C ASN A 384 12.54 6.09 10.41
N LEU A 385 11.79 5.43 11.29
CA LEU A 385 12.15 4.15 11.89
C LEU A 385 11.09 3.11 11.56
N LEU A 386 11.51 1.89 11.27
CA LEU A 386 10.64 0.73 11.17
C LEU A 386 10.73 -0.10 12.44
N VAL A 387 9.59 -0.60 12.91
CA VAL A 387 9.46 -1.48 14.06
C VAL A 387 8.74 -2.75 13.64
N ARG A 388 9.38 -3.92 13.85
CA ARG A 388 8.71 -5.22 13.81
C ARG A 388 8.23 -5.55 15.22
N LEU A 389 6.91 -5.63 15.38
CA LEU A 389 6.22 -5.90 16.63
C LEU A 389 5.67 -7.33 16.60
N PRO A 390 6.26 -8.28 17.35
CA PRO A 390 5.73 -9.64 17.44
C PRO A 390 4.30 -9.64 17.98
N VAL A 391 3.41 -10.35 17.31
CA VAL A 391 2.04 -10.58 17.78
C VAL A 391 1.99 -11.93 18.50
N PRO A 392 1.32 -12.04 19.66
CA PRO A 392 1.14 -13.32 20.34
C PRO A 392 0.41 -14.34 19.45
N ALA A 393 0.96 -15.55 19.35
CA ALA A 393 0.33 -16.64 18.59
C ALA A 393 -1.01 -17.06 19.20
N ASP A 394 -1.16 -17.02 20.53
CA ASP A 394 -2.39 -17.35 21.25
C ASP A 394 -2.80 -16.22 22.20
N GLY A 395 -4.06 -16.24 22.65
CA GLY A 395 -4.56 -15.30 23.67
C GLY A 395 -4.56 -13.84 23.22
N LEU A 396 -4.85 -13.57 21.95
CA LEU A 396 -4.69 -12.25 21.32
C LEU A 396 -5.43 -11.12 22.06
N ALA A 397 -6.62 -11.39 22.60
CA ALA A 397 -7.42 -10.43 23.36
C ALA A 397 -6.67 -9.81 24.55
N GLU A 398 -5.90 -10.61 25.29
CA GLU A 398 -5.14 -10.17 26.45
C GLU A 398 -3.67 -9.87 26.11
N GLY A 399 -3.10 -10.67 25.20
CA GLY A 399 -1.69 -10.61 24.85
C GLY A 399 -1.31 -9.43 23.97
N LEU A 400 -2.21 -8.95 23.09
CA LEU A 400 -1.87 -7.89 22.13
C LEU A 400 -1.50 -6.58 22.83
N ALA A 401 -2.27 -6.17 23.83
CA ALA A 401 -2.00 -4.96 24.61
C ALA A 401 -0.63 -5.03 25.29
N ARG A 402 -0.28 -6.18 25.87
CA ARG A 402 1.03 -6.40 26.49
C ARG A 402 2.15 -6.36 25.45
N ALA A 403 1.99 -7.06 24.33
CA ALA A 403 2.98 -7.08 23.25
C ALA A 403 3.26 -5.66 22.71
N VAL A 404 2.21 -4.86 22.50
CA VAL A 404 2.32 -3.44 22.12
C VAL A 404 3.05 -2.64 23.20
N ALA A 405 2.69 -2.77 24.47
CA ALA A 405 3.34 -2.04 25.57
C ALA A 405 4.84 -2.34 25.63
N ASP A 406 5.20 -3.63 25.59
CA ASP A 406 6.59 -4.09 25.59
C ASP A 406 7.33 -3.61 24.33
N GLY A 407 6.67 -3.64 23.17
CA GLY A 407 7.16 -3.11 21.90
C GLY A 407 7.49 -1.62 21.94
N LEU A 408 6.58 -0.80 22.45
CA LEU A 408 6.79 0.65 22.59
C LEU A 408 7.90 0.97 23.59
N ALA A 409 8.00 0.20 24.69
CA ALA A 409 9.09 0.34 25.65
C ALA A 409 10.45 -0.04 25.04
N ALA A 410 10.50 -1.15 24.29
CA ALA A 410 11.69 -1.59 23.59
C ALA A 410 12.11 -0.59 22.49
N PHE A 411 11.16 -0.06 21.72
CA PHE A 411 11.39 0.96 20.71
C PHE A 411 12.12 2.18 21.28
N GLY A 412 11.72 2.69 22.45
CA GLY A 412 12.40 3.82 23.09
C GLY A 412 13.88 3.55 23.38
N LYS A 413 14.20 2.35 23.88
CA LYS A 413 15.56 1.91 24.18
C LYS A 413 16.38 1.73 22.89
N GLN A 414 15.82 1.02 21.90
CA GLN A 414 16.49 0.71 20.64
C GLN A 414 16.73 1.98 19.81
N ARG A 415 15.75 2.89 19.74
CA ARG A 415 15.93 4.22 19.14
C ARG A 415 17.11 4.97 19.76
N THR A 416 17.23 4.95 21.09
CA THR A 416 18.34 5.64 21.78
C THR A 416 19.69 5.04 21.41
N ALA A 417 19.76 3.71 21.29
CA ALA A 417 20.96 3.03 20.81
C ALA A 417 21.26 3.36 19.34
N LEU A 418 20.24 3.42 18.47
CA LEU A 418 20.39 3.82 17.07
C LEU A 418 20.92 5.24 16.93
N LYS A 419 20.41 6.22 17.69
CA LYS A 419 20.91 7.60 17.64
C LYS A 419 22.40 7.70 17.97
N LYS A 420 22.90 6.87 18.88
CA LYS A 420 24.33 6.82 19.23
C LYS A 420 25.19 6.24 18.12
N ARG A 421 24.68 5.27 17.36
CA ARG A 421 25.41 4.62 16.25
C ARG A 421 25.36 5.41 14.94
N TRP A 422 24.21 6.02 14.65
CA TRP A 422 23.91 6.62 13.34
C TRP A 422 23.93 8.15 13.32
N THR A 423 23.88 8.82 14.48
CA THR A 423 23.91 10.29 14.59
C THR A 423 22.97 11.02 13.61
N PRO A 424 21.64 10.75 13.64
CA PRO A 424 20.70 11.31 12.66
C PRO A 424 20.57 12.83 12.77
N GLN A 425 20.28 13.49 11.65
CA GLN A 425 19.95 14.92 11.57
C GLN A 425 18.43 15.10 11.45
N GLU A 426 17.79 15.78 12.40
CA GLU A 426 16.31 15.92 12.48
C GLU A 426 15.53 14.62 12.23
N TRP A 427 16.07 13.49 12.71
CA TRP A 427 15.52 12.13 12.53
C TRP A 427 15.60 11.56 11.11
N HIS A 428 16.35 12.19 10.22
CA HIS A 428 16.79 11.56 8.98
C HIS A 428 18.10 10.82 9.25
N TRP A 429 18.08 9.53 8.91
CA TRP A 429 19.22 8.63 9.01
C TRP A 429 19.84 8.53 7.64
N THR A 430 21.17 8.53 7.58
CA THR A 430 21.87 8.29 6.34
C THR A 430 22.90 7.19 6.48
N PHE A 431 23.24 6.58 5.36
CA PHE A 431 24.33 5.61 5.29
C PHE A 431 25.08 5.76 3.99
N ARG A 432 26.35 5.35 4.04
CA ARG A 432 27.16 5.17 2.85
C ARG A 432 27.01 3.73 2.36
N PRO A 433 26.33 3.48 1.22
CA PRO A 433 26.24 2.13 0.68
C PRO A 433 27.63 1.62 0.29
N GLU A 434 27.87 0.33 0.48
CA GLU A 434 29.03 -0.32 -0.13
C GLU A 434 28.88 -0.32 -1.66
N PRO A 435 30.00 -0.33 -2.42
CA PRO A 435 29.95 -0.42 -3.88
C PRO A 435 29.07 -1.57 -4.35
N GLY A 436 28.15 -1.27 -5.28
CA GLY A 436 27.22 -2.27 -5.83
C GLY A 436 25.97 -2.54 -5.01
N ARG A 437 25.73 -1.84 -3.88
CA ARG A 437 24.48 -1.95 -3.10
C ARG A 437 23.45 -0.85 -3.38
N LEU A 438 23.85 0.22 -4.07
CA LEU A 438 22.95 1.29 -4.52
C LEU A 438 22.72 1.13 -6.02
N HIS A 439 21.46 1.01 -6.41
CA HIS A 439 21.02 0.89 -7.79
C HIS A 439 20.10 2.05 -8.17
N HIS A 440 20.25 2.54 -9.40
CA HIS A 440 19.31 3.48 -10.01
C HIS A 440 18.52 2.70 -11.05
N LEU A 441 17.20 2.63 -10.84
CA LEU A 441 16.27 1.82 -11.63
C LEU A 441 15.46 2.67 -12.60
#